data_AF-H0FZ30-F1
#
_entry.id   AF-H0FZ30-F1
#
_cell.length_a   1.000
_cell.length_b   1.000
_cell.length_c   1.000
_cell.angle_alpha   90.00
_cell.angle_beta   90.00
_cell.angle_gamma   90.00
#
_symmetry.space_group_name_H-M   'P 1'
#
loop_
_entity.id
_entity.type
_entity.pdbx_description
1 polymer ?
#
loop_
_entity_poly.entity_id
_entity_poly.type
_entity_poly.pdbx_seq_one_letter_code
_entity_poly.pdbx_strand_id
1 'polypeptide(L)'
;MELATELNKLFRSLELKSGSPEQKIEGYLIALTGASHYALTTAIAKIIRGEVPDLSRKFCPTPPELGAVVRGEMEFVQKQIALAQERMTIEDKRPVAAPTKLLHERIADAERRMAEEGRALLFKVMSHGDMLSRRREMPAGARYISILGAVYGPPGSASAADPPQIDDDIPW
;
A
#
# COMPACT_ATOMS: atom_id res chain seq x y z
N MET A 1 -40.94 8.90 -12.68
CA MET A 1 -41.80 7.87 -12.10
C MET A 1 -41.23 7.30 -10.80
N GLU A 2 -39.92 7.03 -10.69
CA GLU A 2 -39.34 6.39 -9.50
C GLU A 2 -39.42 7.21 -8.21
N LEU A 3 -39.19 8.54 -8.26
CA LEU A 3 -39.21 9.40 -7.05
C LEU A 3 -40.59 9.45 -6.37
N ALA A 4 -41.67 9.42 -7.15
CA ALA A 4 -43.04 9.40 -6.62
C ALA A 4 -43.33 8.09 -5.86
N THR A 5 -42.77 6.97 -6.33
CA THR A 5 -42.87 5.68 -5.64
C THR A 5 -42.16 5.70 -4.29
N GLU A 6 -40.97 6.33 -4.22
CA GLU A 6 -40.26 6.49 -2.95
C GLU A 6 -41.01 7.41 -1.98
N LEU A 7 -41.56 8.53 -2.46
CA LEU A 7 -42.42 9.40 -1.65
C LEU A 7 -43.63 8.67 -1.06
N ASN A 8 -44.22 7.73 -1.82
CA ASN A 8 -45.30 6.89 -1.30
C ASN A 8 -44.86 6.01 -0.12
N LYS A 9 -43.58 5.61 -0.03
CA LYS A 9 -43.07 4.90 1.16
C LYS A 9 -43.07 5.83 2.37
N LEU A 10 -42.61 7.07 2.20
CA LEU A 10 -42.63 8.08 3.26
C LEU A 10 -44.06 8.33 3.77
N PHE A 11 -45.02 8.52 2.86
CA PHE A 11 -46.43 8.78 3.21
C PHE A 11 -47.15 7.57 3.83
N ARG A 12 -46.67 6.35 3.59
CA ARG A 12 -47.18 5.15 4.26
C ARG A 12 -46.60 4.95 5.65
N SER A 13 -45.40 5.47 5.90
CA SER A 13 -44.69 5.28 7.17
C SER A 13 -44.96 6.37 8.20
N LEU A 14 -45.32 7.59 7.77
CA LEU A 14 -45.50 8.74 8.65
C LEU A 14 -46.81 9.49 8.38
N GLU A 15 -47.37 10.10 9.43
CA GLU A 15 -48.60 10.89 9.30
C GLU A 15 -48.35 12.21 8.56
N LEU A 16 -49.24 12.58 7.64
CA LEU A 16 -49.24 13.92 7.05
C LEU A 16 -49.86 14.91 8.04
N LYS A 17 -49.22 16.07 8.25
CA LYS A 17 -49.75 17.13 9.12
C LYS A 17 -51.12 17.67 8.63
N SER A 18 -51.35 17.65 7.31
CA SER A 18 -52.59 18.14 6.70
C SER A 18 -52.70 17.67 5.23
N GLY A 19 -53.92 17.35 4.78
CA GLY A 19 -54.23 17.04 3.38
C GLY A 19 -53.92 15.60 2.99
N SER A 20 -54.22 15.24 1.74
CA SER A 20 -53.95 13.91 1.20
C SER A 20 -52.56 13.82 0.53
N PRO A 21 -51.96 12.63 0.44
CA PRO A 21 -50.68 12.41 -0.24
C PRO A 21 -50.67 12.95 -1.68
N GLU A 22 -51.76 12.75 -2.42
CA GLU A 22 -51.89 13.11 -3.83
C GLU A 22 -51.83 14.63 -4.02
N GLN A 23 -52.41 15.40 -3.10
CA GLN A 23 -52.40 16.85 -3.14
C GLN A 23 -51.03 17.44 -2.80
N LYS A 24 -50.21 16.72 -2.04
CA LYS A 24 -48.90 17.19 -1.58
C LYS A 24 -47.76 16.77 -2.50
N ILE A 25 -47.96 15.73 -3.31
CA ILE A 25 -46.88 15.10 -4.10
C ILE A 25 -46.15 16.09 -5.00
N GLU A 26 -46.87 17.02 -5.64
CA GLU A 26 -46.29 18.02 -6.53
C GLU A 26 -45.32 18.94 -5.78
N GLY A 27 -45.69 19.40 -4.58
CA GLY A 27 -44.82 20.24 -3.74
C GLY A 27 -43.52 19.54 -3.36
N TYR A 28 -43.57 18.23 -3.06
CA TYR A 28 -42.37 17.44 -2.80
C TYR A 28 -41.52 17.26 -4.06
N LEU A 29 -42.13 16.99 -5.21
CA LEU A 29 -41.40 16.85 -6.47
C LEU A 29 -40.65 18.13 -6.85
N ILE A 30 -41.27 19.31 -6.64
CA ILE A 30 -40.61 20.60 -6.83
C ILE A 30 -39.39 20.72 -5.91
N ALA A 31 -39.54 20.42 -4.63
CA ALA A 31 -38.44 20.50 -3.65
C ALA A 31 -37.30 19.50 -3.93
N LEU A 32 -37.61 18.39 -4.62
CA LEU A 32 -36.69 17.32 -5.01
C LEU A 32 -36.14 17.49 -6.43
N THR A 33 -36.32 18.65 -7.06
CA THR A 33 -35.77 18.90 -8.40
C THR A 33 -34.25 18.71 -8.39
N GLY A 34 -33.73 17.85 -9.27
CA GLY A 34 -32.31 17.51 -9.34
C GLY A 34 -31.83 16.48 -8.30
N ALA A 35 -32.72 15.95 -7.46
CA ALA A 35 -32.38 14.91 -6.51
C ALA A 35 -32.07 13.58 -7.21
N SER A 36 -31.06 12.86 -6.72
CA SER A 36 -30.82 11.48 -7.15
C SER A 36 -31.79 10.53 -6.44
N HIS A 37 -32.20 9.46 -7.13
CA HIS A 37 -33.05 8.42 -6.56
C HIS A 37 -32.43 7.82 -5.29
N TYR A 38 -31.12 7.53 -5.34
CA TYR A 38 -30.37 6.98 -4.21
C TYR A 38 -30.41 7.90 -2.98
N ALA A 39 -30.17 9.21 -3.16
CA ALA A 39 -30.20 10.16 -2.05
C ALA A 39 -31.59 10.26 -1.43
N LEU A 40 -32.65 10.23 -2.25
CA LEU A 40 -34.03 10.21 -1.77
C LEU A 40 -34.33 8.95 -0.94
N THR A 41 -33.99 7.76 -1.44
CA THR A 41 -34.22 6.51 -0.72
C THR A 41 -33.48 6.48 0.62
N THR A 42 -32.22 6.90 0.64
CA THR A 42 -31.43 6.96 1.88
C THR A 42 -32.01 7.99 2.85
N ALA A 43 -32.37 9.19 2.38
CA ALA A 43 -32.98 10.23 3.21
C ALA A 43 -34.29 9.75 3.84
N ILE A 44 -35.19 9.13 3.06
CA ILE A 44 -36.46 8.59 3.54
C ILE A 44 -36.20 7.50 4.59
N ALA A 45 -35.25 6.60 4.37
CA ALA A 45 -34.90 5.58 5.35
C ALA A 45 -34.38 6.19 6.68
N LYS A 46 -33.52 7.21 6.61
CA LYS A 46 -33.01 7.93 7.79
C LYS A 46 -34.13 8.65 8.56
N ILE A 47 -35.07 9.26 7.84
CA ILE A 47 -36.23 9.94 8.42
C ILE A 47 -37.14 8.93 9.14
N ILE A 48 -37.47 7.81 8.50
CA ILE A 48 -38.31 6.76 9.10
C ILE A 48 -37.65 6.16 10.36
N ARG A 49 -36.32 6.02 10.37
CA ARG A 49 -35.57 5.57 11.55
C ARG A 49 -35.42 6.64 12.65
N GLY A 50 -35.79 7.89 12.37
CA GLY A 50 -35.62 9.01 13.31
C GLY A 50 -34.16 9.41 13.54
N GLU A 51 -33.29 9.16 12.56
CA GLU A 51 -31.85 9.48 12.61
C GLU A 51 -31.55 10.94 12.23
N VAL A 52 -32.51 11.64 11.62
CA VAL A 52 -32.34 13.04 11.22
C VAL A 52 -32.68 13.96 12.41
N PRO A 53 -31.73 14.79 12.88
CA PRO A 53 -32.00 15.76 13.94
C PRO A 53 -33.00 16.81 13.46
N ASP A 54 -33.70 17.44 14.40
CA ASP A 54 -34.64 18.55 14.16
C ASP A 54 -35.88 18.21 13.31
N LEU A 55 -36.10 16.94 12.95
CA LEU A 55 -37.33 16.47 12.32
C LEU A 55 -38.24 15.70 13.28
N SER A 56 -39.55 15.84 13.06
CA SER A 56 -40.54 15.04 13.78
C SER A 56 -40.42 13.57 13.40
N ARG A 57 -40.40 12.70 14.42
CA ARG A 57 -40.45 11.24 14.23
C ARG A 57 -41.86 10.72 13.93
N LYS A 58 -42.89 11.55 14.13
CA LYS A 58 -44.30 11.18 13.96
C LYS A 58 -44.89 11.65 12.64
N PHE A 59 -44.46 12.83 12.18
CA PHE A 59 -45.05 13.50 11.02
C PHE A 59 -44.09 13.51 9.84
N CYS A 60 -44.63 13.43 8.63
CA CYS A 60 -43.87 13.68 7.41
C CYS A 60 -43.19 15.06 7.48
N PRO A 61 -41.90 15.15 7.08
CA PRO A 61 -41.23 16.44 6.93
C PRO A 61 -41.92 17.25 5.84
N THR A 62 -41.91 18.57 5.97
CA THR A 62 -42.36 19.46 4.90
C THR A 62 -41.50 19.30 3.64
N PRO A 63 -42.01 19.66 2.44
CA PRO A 63 -41.22 19.61 1.21
C PRO A 63 -39.82 20.26 1.30
N PRO A 64 -39.65 21.49 1.85
CA PRO A 64 -38.33 22.10 1.98
C PRO A 64 -37.42 21.35 2.97
N GLU A 65 -37.97 20.81 4.07
CA GLU A 65 -37.23 19.99 5.03
C GLU A 65 -36.70 18.71 4.35
N LEU A 66 -37.55 17.99 3.60
CA LEU A 66 -37.10 16.80 2.86
C LEU A 66 -36.03 17.16 1.83
N GLY A 67 -36.23 18.25 1.07
CA GLY A 67 -35.25 18.72 0.09
C GLY A 67 -33.90 19.05 0.71
N ALA A 68 -33.87 19.63 1.92
CA ALA A 68 -32.63 19.91 2.64
C ALA A 68 -31.89 18.63 3.04
N VAL A 69 -32.60 17.64 3.57
CA VAL A 69 -32.01 16.34 3.94
C VAL A 69 -31.43 15.64 2.70
N VAL A 70 -32.20 15.58 1.61
CA VAL A 70 -31.77 14.92 0.36
C VAL A 70 -30.54 15.62 -0.24
N ARG A 71 -30.48 16.95 -0.24
CA ARG A 71 -29.29 17.68 -0.68
C ARG A 71 -28.07 17.37 0.21
N GLY A 72 -28.26 17.28 1.53
CA GLY A 72 -27.21 16.87 2.45
C GLY A 72 -26.64 15.48 2.13
N GLU A 73 -27.50 14.51 1.78
CA GLU A 73 -27.05 13.18 1.34
C GLU A 73 -26.28 13.24 0.02
N MET A 74 -26.74 14.05 -0.93
CA MET A 74 -26.03 14.22 -2.21
C MET A 74 -24.66 14.85 -2.02
N GLU A 75 -24.55 15.88 -1.18
CA GLU A 75 -23.28 16.53 -0.83
C GLU A 75 -22.34 15.54 -0.13
N PHE A 76 -22.85 14.70 0.76
CA PHE A 76 -22.07 13.66 1.41
C PHE A 76 -21.48 12.69 0.39
N VAL A 77 -22.30 12.19 -0.55
CA VAL A 77 -21.84 11.28 -1.62
C VAL A 77 -20.81 11.96 -2.52
N GLN A 78 -21.04 13.22 -2.92
CA GLN A 78 -20.09 13.98 -3.73
C GLN A 78 -18.73 14.14 -3.03
N LYS A 79 -18.72 14.41 -1.72
CA LYS A 79 -17.49 14.47 -0.92
C LYS A 79 -16.77 13.12 -0.91
N GLN A 80 -17.48 12.01 -0.78
CA GLN A 80 -16.86 10.68 -0.83
C GLN A 80 -16.25 10.38 -2.20
N ILE A 81 -16.92 10.78 -3.29
CA ILE A 81 -16.38 10.63 -4.65
C ILE A 81 -15.10 11.46 -4.82
N ALA A 82 -15.11 12.72 -4.36
CA ALA A 82 -13.92 13.58 -4.41
C ALA A 82 -12.75 12.98 -3.61
N LEU A 83 -13.00 12.52 -2.38
CA LEU A 83 -11.98 11.86 -1.55
C LEU A 83 -11.45 10.57 -2.19
N ALA A 84 -12.31 9.79 -2.85
CA ALA A 84 -11.88 8.59 -3.56
C ALA A 84 -10.98 8.94 -4.76
N GLN A 85 -11.32 9.98 -5.51
CA GLN A 85 -10.50 10.47 -6.62
C GLN A 85 -9.14 10.98 -6.12
N GLU A 86 -9.11 11.73 -5.01
CA GLU A 86 -7.85 12.17 -4.37
C GLU A 86 -7.00 10.98 -3.91
N ARG A 87 -7.61 9.91 -3.37
CA ARG A 87 -6.85 8.72 -2.98
C ARG A 87 -6.21 8.00 -4.16
N MET A 88 -6.83 8.04 -5.34
CA MET A 88 -6.27 7.45 -6.55
C MET A 88 -5.05 8.21 -7.08
N THR A 89 -4.86 9.47 -6.69
CA THR A 89 -3.70 10.29 -7.11
C THR A 89 -2.54 10.24 -6.13
N ILE A 90 -2.69 9.58 -4.98
CA ILE A 90 -1.59 9.39 -4.02
C ILE A 90 -0.55 8.45 -4.63
N GLU A 91 0.65 8.99 -4.82
CA GLU A 91 1.80 8.23 -5.31
C GLU A 91 2.17 7.09 -4.34
N ASP A 92 2.25 5.87 -4.86
CA ASP A 92 2.63 4.70 -4.08
C ASP A 92 4.14 4.70 -3.81
N LYS A 93 4.53 5.23 -2.64
CA LYS A 93 5.93 5.29 -2.19
C LYS A 93 6.39 4.03 -1.46
N ARG A 94 5.67 2.90 -1.58
CA ARG A 94 6.14 1.65 -0.99
C ARG A 94 7.46 1.23 -1.62
N PRO A 95 8.48 0.83 -0.82
CA PRO A 95 9.75 0.41 -1.36
C PRO A 95 9.52 -0.86 -2.21
N VAL A 96 9.77 -0.74 -3.51
CA VAL A 96 9.76 -1.90 -4.41
C VAL A 96 10.96 -2.78 -4.06
N ALA A 97 10.72 -4.06 -3.79
CA ALA A 97 11.80 -5.01 -3.54
C ALA A 97 12.75 -5.03 -4.74
N ALA A 98 14.04 -4.83 -4.49
CA ALA A 98 15.05 -4.94 -5.53
C ALA A 98 14.97 -6.34 -6.18
N PRO A 99 15.11 -6.46 -7.51
CA PRO A 99 15.07 -7.75 -8.17
C PRO A 99 16.16 -8.66 -7.62
N THR A 100 15.79 -9.92 -7.33
CA THR A 100 16.73 -10.93 -6.87
C THR A 100 17.74 -11.21 -7.99
N LYS A 101 19.01 -10.83 -7.79
CA LYS A 101 20.09 -11.17 -8.71
C LYS A 101 20.26 -12.68 -8.80
N LEU A 102 20.48 -13.18 -10.02
CA LEU A 102 20.77 -14.58 -10.25
C LEU A 102 22.13 -14.96 -9.63
N LEU A 103 22.33 -16.23 -9.30
CA LEU A 103 23.54 -16.68 -8.61
C LEU A 103 24.82 -16.31 -9.38
N HIS A 104 24.83 -16.46 -10.70
CA HIS A 104 25.99 -16.13 -11.54
C HIS A 104 26.30 -14.63 -11.56
N GLU A 105 25.29 -13.76 -11.53
CA GLU A 105 25.49 -12.30 -11.42
C GLU A 105 26.12 -11.94 -10.09
N ARG A 106 25.68 -12.61 -9.01
CA ARG A 106 26.24 -12.42 -7.67
C ARG A 106 27.68 -12.93 -7.58
N ILE A 107 28.03 -14.01 -8.29
CA ILE A 107 29.40 -14.51 -8.44
C ILE A 107 30.25 -13.47 -9.16
N ALA A 108 29.81 -13.00 -10.33
CA ALA A 108 30.54 -12.01 -11.13
C ALA A 108 30.74 -10.68 -10.38
N ASP A 109 29.74 -10.21 -9.63
CA ASP A 109 29.86 -9.02 -8.79
C ASP A 109 30.86 -9.22 -7.65
N ALA A 110 30.89 -10.41 -7.05
CA ALA A 110 31.84 -10.74 -5.99
C ALA A 110 33.28 -10.81 -6.54
N GLU A 111 33.50 -11.42 -7.70
CA GLU A 111 34.80 -11.44 -8.37
C GLU A 111 35.27 -10.04 -8.72
N ARG A 112 34.38 -9.21 -9.29
CA ARG A 112 34.67 -7.82 -9.62
C ARG A 112 35.08 -7.01 -8.40
N ARG A 113 34.37 -7.14 -7.28
CA ARG A 113 34.73 -6.46 -6.02
C ARG A 113 36.10 -6.88 -5.51
N MET A 114 36.45 -8.17 -5.59
CA MET A 114 37.77 -8.64 -5.14
C MET A 114 38.90 -8.15 -6.05
N ALA A 115 38.64 -8.05 -7.35
CA ALA A 115 39.57 -7.45 -8.31
C ALA A 115 39.72 -5.93 -8.13
N GLU A 116 38.62 -5.21 -7.91
CA GLU A 116 38.61 -3.76 -7.62
C GLU A 116 39.34 -3.43 -6.31
N GLU A 117 39.17 -4.26 -5.28
CA GLU A 117 39.92 -4.16 -4.01
C GLU A 117 41.39 -4.63 -4.14
N GLY A 118 41.80 -5.11 -5.32
CA GLY A 118 43.16 -5.56 -5.60
C GLY A 118 43.61 -6.72 -4.71
N ARG A 119 42.72 -7.65 -4.37
CA ARG A 119 43.04 -8.76 -3.47
C ARG A 119 43.56 -9.98 -4.22
N ALA A 120 44.64 -10.56 -3.75
CA ALA A 120 45.16 -11.83 -4.27
C ALA A 120 44.25 -12.99 -3.85
N LEU A 121 44.00 -13.92 -4.76
CA LEU A 121 43.35 -15.19 -4.44
C LEU A 121 44.37 -16.10 -3.74
N LEU A 122 44.10 -16.47 -2.48
CA LEU A 122 45.00 -17.35 -1.73
C LEU A 122 44.71 -18.83 -2.02
N PHE A 123 43.46 -19.25 -1.84
CA PHE A 123 43.02 -20.62 -2.15
C PHE A 123 41.50 -20.71 -2.27
N LYS A 124 41.04 -21.78 -2.94
CA LYS A 124 39.63 -22.17 -3.01
C LYS A 124 39.36 -23.30 -2.01
N VAL A 125 38.13 -23.33 -1.50
CA VAL A 125 37.63 -24.31 -0.53
C VAL A 125 36.33 -24.90 -1.02
N MET A 126 36.11 -26.18 -0.76
CA MET A 126 34.89 -26.89 -1.16
C MET A 126 33.77 -26.72 -0.13
N SER A 127 34.13 -26.45 1.13
CA SER A 127 33.17 -26.18 2.19
C SER A 127 33.66 -25.07 3.12
N HIS A 128 32.72 -24.50 3.89
CA HIS A 128 33.07 -23.58 4.97
C HIS A 128 33.88 -24.27 6.08
N GLY A 129 33.68 -25.58 6.29
CA GLY A 129 34.47 -26.37 7.23
C GLY A 129 35.95 -26.42 6.84
N ASP A 130 36.25 -26.63 5.56
CA ASP A 130 37.62 -26.64 5.02
C ASP A 130 38.30 -25.28 5.15
N MET A 131 37.52 -24.19 5.11
CA MET A 131 38.05 -22.85 5.35
C MET A 131 38.48 -22.67 6.80
N LEU A 132 37.65 -23.13 7.74
CA LEU A 132 37.91 -22.97 9.17
C LEU A 132 39.11 -23.80 9.65
N SER A 133 39.35 -24.97 9.07
CA SER A 133 40.54 -25.78 9.40
C SER A 133 41.85 -25.08 9.03
N ARG A 134 41.83 -24.27 7.96
CA ARG A 134 42.99 -23.51 7.44
C ARG A 134 43.07 -22.07 7.96
N ARG A 135 42.26 -21.71 8.97
CA ARG A 135 42.21 -20.35 9.52
C ARG A 135 43.57 -19.85 10.02
N ARG A 136 44.44 -20.75 10.49
CA ARG A 136 45.79 -20.40 10.98
C ARG A 136 46.76 -19.99 9.87
N GLU A 137 46.47 -20.38 8.62
CA GLU A 137 47.28 -20.06 7.43
C GLU A 137 46.88 -18.71 6.81
N MET A 138 45.82 -18.06 7.33
CA MET A 138 45.29 -16.83 6.74
C MET A 138 46.05 -15.60 7.22
N PRO A 139 46.55 -14.74 6.31
CA PRO A 139 47.15 -13.48 6.70
C PRO A 139 46.11 -12.55 7.34
N ALA A 140 46.57 -11.67 8.23
CA ALA A 140 45.70 -10.66 8.84
C ALA A 140 45.06 -9.80 7.74
N GLY A 141 43.72 -9.67 7.78
CA GLY A 141 42.95 -8.95 6.77
C GLY A 141 42.47 -9.80 5.58
N ALA A 142 42.77 -11.10 5.56
CA ALA A 142 42.17 -12.04 4.62
C ALA A 142 40.64 -12.13 4.80
N ARG A 143 39.93 -12.37 3.70
CA ARG A 143 38.47 -12.44 3.67
C ARG A 143 38.00 -13.68 2.92
N TYR A 144 37.15 -14.47 3.57
CA TYR A 144 36.43 -15.55 2.90
C TYR A 144 35.19 -15.01 2.21
N ILE A 145 35.04 -15.33 0.92
CA ILE A 145 33.87 -14.98 0.11
C ILE A 145 33.09 -16.27 -0.17
N SER A 146 32.01 -16.47 0.59
CA SER A 146 31.24 -17.72 0.59
C SER A 146 30.66 -18.09 -0.76
N ILE A 147 30.15 -17.10 -1.52
CA ILE A 147 29.59 -17.34 -2.85
C ILE A 147 30.64 -17.80 -3.88
N LEU A 148 31.91 -17.45 -3.66
CA LEU A 148 33.01 -17.86 -4.52
C LEU A 148 33.71 -19.14 -4.02
N GLY A 149 33.39 -19.60 -2.81
CA GLY A 149 34.13 -20.67 -2.15
C GLY A 149 35.63 -20.37 -2.08
N ALA A 150 36.01 -19.10 -1.86
CA ALA A 150 37.39 -18.65 -2.02
C ALA A 150 37.83 -17.69 -0.90
N VAL A 151 39.11 -17.78 -0.55
CA VAL A 151 39.74 -16.89 0.43
C VAL A 151 40.67 -15.94 -0.31
N TYR A 152 40.45 -14.65 -0.08
CA TYR A 152 41.24 -13.56 -0.64
C TYR A 152 42.13 -12.94 0.43
N GLY A 153 43.31 -12.46 0.03
CA GLY A 153 44.24 -11.74 0.89
C GLY A 153 43.75 -10.34 1.28
N PRO A 154 44.56 -9.58 2.05
CA PRO A 154 44.23 -8.20 2.39
C PRO A 154 44.09 -7.30 1.14
N PRO A 155 43.40 -6.14 1.24
CA PRO A 155 43.29 -5.18 0.13
C PRO A 155 44.67 -4.82 -0.45
N GLY A 156 44.78 -4.76 -1.77
CA GLY A 156 46.04 -4.46 -2.46
C GLY A 156 47.08 -5.60 -2.48
N SER A 157 46.77 -6.78 -1.91
CA SER A 157 47.71 -7.91 -1.88
C SER A 157 47.98 -8.53 -3.25
N ALA A 158 47.18 -8.24 -4.28
CA ALA A 158 47.42 -8.71 -5.66
C ALA A 158 48.63 -8.01 -6.31
N SER A 159 49.08 -6.88 -5.76
CA SER A 159 50.25 -6.12 -6.25
C SER A 159 51.46 -6.20 -5.32
N ALA A 160 51.33 -6.86 -4.16
CA ALA A 160 52.45 -7.13 -3.29
C ALA A 160 53.22 -8.34 -3.84
N ALA A 161 54.50 -8.16 -4.17
CA ALA A 161 55.40 -9.26 -4.55
C ALA A 161 55.38 -10.36 -3.48
N ASP A 162 55.48 -11.62 -3.92
CA ASP A 162 55.49 -12.79 -3.03
C ASP A 162 56.46 -12.57 -1.86
N PRO A 163 56.06 -12.85 -0.60
CA PRO A 163 57.04 -12.97 0.47
C PRO A 163 58.02 -14.09 0.11
N PRO A 164 59.33 -13.94 0.43
CA PRO A 164 60.35 -14.89 0.01
C PRO A 164 60.00 -16.30 0.50
N GLN A 165 60.04 -17.28 -0.41
CA GLN A 165 60.05 -18.70 -0.05
C GLN A 165 61.23 -18.94 0.89
N ILE A 166 60.93 -19.28 2.14
CA ILE A 166 61.92 -19.83 3.05
C ILE A 166 62.23 -21.23 2.52
N ASP A 167 63.41 -21.35 1.92
CA ASP A 167 64.00 -22.60 1.49
C ASP A 167 64.38 -23.37 2.76
N ASP A 168 63.54 -24.32 3.18
CA ASP A 168 63.87 -25.26 4.26
C ASP A 168 64.84 -26.32 3.71
N ASP A 169 66.05 -25.86 3.39
CA ASP A 169 67.21 -26.71 3.13
C ASP A 169 68.15 -26.56 4.34
N ILE A 170 67.82 -27.24 5.43
CA ILE A 170 68.76 -27.46 6.55
C ILE A 170 68.78 -28.95 6.89
N PRO A 171 69.92 -29.63 6.70
CA PRO A 171 70.07 -31.04 6.99
C PRO A 171 70.30 -31.27 8.49
N TRP A 172 69.61 -32.26 9.04
CA TRP A 172 70.12 -33.16 10.08
C TRP A 172 69.44 -34.52 9.99
#